data_AF-A0A0K8VC55-F1
#
_entry.id   AF-A0A0K8VC55-F1
#
_cell.length_a   1.000
_cell.length_b   1.000
_cell.length_c   1.000
_cell.angle_alpha   90.00
_cell.angle_beta   90.00
_cell.angle_gamma   90.00
#
_symmetry.space_group_name_H-M   'P 1'
#
loop_
_entity.id
_entity.type
_entity.pdbx_description
1 polymer ?
#
loop_
_entity_poly.entity_id
_entity_poly.type
_entity_poly.pdbx_seq_one_letter_code
_entity_poly.pdbx_strand_id
1 'polypeptide(L)'
;MSVKILLIPLNGAGHMFIEIENLNLLMRTKTRLYEKGGFTFYNVTKLRMDLNPGGVKTNFENIFNGNSKEVERSTNLFFNENWREFFEALRPLITETVETTMLEILQKVFHLIPANFFVEDIPTSTELYKKGKQK
;
A
#
# COMPACT_ATOMS: atom_id res chain seq x y z
N MET A 1 -17.66 5.12 26.58
CA MET A 1 -17.22 6.33 25.86
C MET A 1 -17.67 6.19 24.42
N SER A 2 -18.47 7.14 23.93
CA SER A 2 -19.07 7.08 22.60
C SER A 2 -18.22 7.90 21.64
N VAL A 3 -17.37 7.26 20.85
CA VAL A 3 -16.64 7.93 19.77
C VAL A 3 -17.64 8.23 18.66
N LYS A 4 -18.01 9.51 18.50
CA LYS A 4 -18.67 9.99 17.28
C LYS A 4 -17.58 10.26 16.26
N ILE A 5 -17.38 9.36 15.32
CA ILE A 5 -16.66 9.69 14.08
C ILE A 5 -17.63 10.58 13.29
N LEU A 6 -17.41 11.88 13.34
CA LEU A 6 -18.13 12.79 12.46
C LEU A 6 -17.53 12.60 11.07
N LEU A 7 -18.16 11.73 10.26
CA LEU A 7 -17.90 11.63 8.84
C LEU A 7 -18.41 12.92 8.20
N ILE A 8 -17.59 13.97 8.27
CA ILE A 8 -17.84 15.18 7.50
C ILE A 8 -17.56 14.81 6.04
N PRO A 9 -18.53 14.91 5.11
CA PRO A 9 -18.26 14.69 3.70
C PRO A 9 -17.24 15.75 3.23
N LEU A 10 -15.99 15.32 3.04
CA LEU A 10 -14.92 16.13 2.47
C LEU A 10 -15.14 16.23 0.97
N ASN A 11 -16.15 16.98 0.57
CA ASN A 11 -16.33 17.35 -0.82
C ASN A 11 -15.39 18.52 -1.10
N GLY A 12 -14.35 18.25 -1.88
CA GLY A 12 -13.38 19.25 -2.31
C GLY A 12 -12.74 18.83 -3.61
N ALA A 13 -12.56 19.79 -4.51
CA ALA A 13 -11.82 19.63 -5.76
C ALA A 13 -10.58 20.53 -5.66
N GLY A 14 -9.56 20.03 -4.96
CA GLY A 14 -8.34 20.79 -4.66
C GLY A 14 -7.15 19.87 -4.48
N HIS A 15 -5.98 20.48 -4.25
CA HIS A 15 -4.77 19.72 -4.00
C HIS A 15 -4.82 19.07 -2.61
N MET A 16 -4.33 17.84 -2.56
CA MET A 16 -4.16 17.09 -1.33
C MET A 16 -2.67 16.83 -1.14
N PHE A 17 -2.17 17.14 0.04
CA PHE A 17 -0.85 16.76 0.48
C PHE A 17 -0.96 15.80 1.66
N ILE A 18 -0.18 14.72 1.60
CA ILE A 18 -0.05 13.74 2.68
C ILE A 18 1.44 13.46 2.86
N GLU A 19 1.93 13.63 4.07
CA GLU A 19 3.27 13.26 4.50
C GLU A 19 3.14 12.18 5.58
N ILE A 20 3.91 11.10 5.44
CA ILE A 20 3.94 10.00 6.40
C ILE A 20 5.35 9.92 6.98
N GLU A 21 5.46 10.01 8.29
CA GLU A 21 6.72 10.00 9.02
C GLU A 21 6.91 8.65 9.74
N ASN A 22 8.17 8.20 9.82
CA ASN A 22 8.58 7.01 10.59
C ASN A 22 7.73 5.76 10.29
N LEU A 23 7.42 5.53 9.01
CA LEU A 23 6.62 4.38 8.58
C LEU A 23 7.39 3.07 8.78
N ASN A 24 6.90 2.24 9.69
CA ASN A 24 7.26 0.83 9.73
C ASN A 24 6.27 0.05 8.87
N LEU A 25 6.78 -0.77 7.95
CA LEU A 25 5.94 -1.63 7.12
C LEU A 25 6.42 -3.07 7.15
N LEU A 26 5.48 -4.00 7.11
CA LEU A 26 5.78 -5.42 6.94
C LEU A 26 5.04 -5.95 5.73
N MET A 27 5.81 -6.34 4.72
CA MET A 27 5.32 -6.88 3.47
C MET A 27 5.50 -8.40 3.43
N ARG A 28 4.43 -9.13 3.12
CA ARG A 28 4.43 -10.59 2.96
C ARG A 28 3.91 -10.95 1.58
N THR A 29 4.76 -11.59 0.79
CA THR A 29 4.49 -11.86 -0.62
C THR A 29 4.47 -13.36 -0.87
N LYS A 30 3.51 -13.85 -1.68
CA LYS A 30 3.51 -15.21 -2.22
C LYS A 30 3.89 -15.18 -3.68
N THR A 31 4.95 -15.90 -4.03
CA THR A 31 5.46 -16.00 -5.40
C THR A 31 5.54 -17.45 -5.86
N ARG A 32 5.51 -17.65 -7.17
CA ARG A 32 5.81 -18.93 -7.83
C ARG A 32 6.77 -18.71 -8.98
N LEU A 33 7.73 -19.60 -9.16
CA LEU A 33 8.60 -19.57 -10.32
C LEU A 33 7.89 -20.14 -11.55
N TYR A 34 8.16 -19.56 -12.71
CA TYR A 34 7.70 -20.09 -14.00
C TYR A 34 8.75 -19.81 -15.08
N GLU A 35 8.76 -20.64 -16.13
CA GLU A 35 9.64 -20.43 -17.28
C GLU A 35 8.93 -19.66 -18.40
N LYS A 36 9.65 -18.75 -19.07
CA LYS A 36 9.22 -18.07 -20.29
C LYS A 36 10.43 -17.73 -21.15
N GLY A 37 10.44 -18.19 -22.40
CA GLY A 37 11.51 -17.84 -23.35
C GLY A 37 12.91 -18.27 -22.92
N GLY A 38 13.04 -19.38 -22.20
CA GLY A 38 14.33 -19.88 -21.69
C GLY A 38 14.82 -19.24 -20.39
N PHE A 39 14.05 -18.34 -19.79
CA PHE A 39 14.36 -17.71 -18.52
C PHE A 39 13.32 -18.05 -17.45
N THR A 40 13.75 -18.09 -16.19
CA THR A 40 12.89 -18.24 -15.02
C THR A 40 12.46 -16.87 -14.50
N PHE A 41 11.19 -16.71 -14.15
CA PHE A 41 10.62 -15.46 -13.62
C PHE A 41 9.83 -15.71 -12.35
N TYR A 42 9.66 -14.66 -11.54
CA TYR A 42 8.77 -14.68 -10.39
C TYR A 42 7.35 -14.28 -10.81
N ASN A 43 6.38 -15.15 -10.52
CA ASN A 43 4.96 -14.81 -10.58
C ASN A 43 4.46 -14.47 -9.18
N VAL A 44 4.32 -13.17 -8.90
CA VAL A 44 3.76 -12.68 -7.65
C VAL A 44 2.24 -12.85 -7.65
N THR A 45 1.74 -13.69 -6.75
CA THR A 45 0.32 -14.11 -6.74
C THR A 45 -0.51 -13.45 -5.64
N LYS A 46 0.12 -13.11 -4.51
CA LYS A 46 -0.55 -12.43 -3.38
C LYS A 46 0.44 -11.53 -2.67
N LEU A 47 -0.07 -10.41 -2.18
CA LEU A 47 0.63 -9.46 -1.34
C LEU A 47 -0.22 -9.18 -0.11
N ARG A 48 0.42 -9.09 1.05
CA ARG A 48 -0.17 -8.53 2.28
C ARG A 48 0.78 -7.51 2.87
N MET A 49 0.23 -6.39 3.33
CA MET A 49 0.99 -5.29 3.90
C MET A 49 0.39 -4.88 5.23
N ASP A 50 1.26 -4.73 6.22
CA ASP A 50 0.94 -4.09 7.48
C ASP A 50 1.68 -2.75 7.54
N LEU A 51 0.93 -1.67 7.73
CA LEU A 51 1.41 -0.29 7.68
C LEU A 51 1.28 0.31 9.09
N ASN A 52 2.40 0.74 9.66
CA ASN A 52 2.44 1.34 10.99
C ASN A 52 3.19 2.69 10.93
N PRO A 53 2.50 3.77 10.53
CA PRO A 53 3.08 5.10 10.51
C PRO A 53 3.37 5.62 11.93
N GLY A 54 4.49 6.31 12.10
CA GLY A 54 4.81 7.01 13.34
C GLY A 54 4.23 8.42 13.40
N GLY A 55 3.89 9.00 12.25
CA GLY A 55 3.18 10.28 12.10
C GLY A 55 2.53 10.39 10.73
N VAL A 56 1.42 11.12 10.65
CA VAL A 56 0.78 11.49 9.39
C VAL A 56 0.43 12.96 9.45
N LYS A 57 0.87 13.73 8.45
CA LYS A 57 0.45 15.11 8.24
C LYS A 57 -0.34 15.21 6.95
N THR A 58 -1.45 15.92 7.00
CA THR A 58 -2.32 16.15 5.84
C THR A 58 -2.60 17.63 5.66
N ASN A 59 -2.75 18.03 4.41
CA ASN A 59 -3.33 19.30 4.03
C ASN A 59 -4.27 19.10 2.84
N PHE A 60 -5.55 19.35 3.07
CA PHE A 60 -6.59 19.28 2.06
C PHE A 60 -7.00 20.71 1.69
N GLU A 61 -6.76 21.09 0.44
CA GLU A 61 -7.19 22.37 -0.11
C GLU A 61 -8.60 22.28 -0.68
N ASN A 62 -9.35 23.38 -0.61
CA ASN A 62 -10.66 23.52 -1.25
C ASN A 62 -11.70 22.49 -0.74
N ILE A 63 -11.53 21.98 0.48
CA ILE A 63 -12.57 21.22 1.17
C ILE A 63 -13.76 22.15 1.47
N PHE A 64 -14.97 21.60 1.42
CA PHE A 64 -16.22 22.36 1.50
C PHE A 64 -16.42 23.35 0.34
N ASN A 65 -15.91 23.02 -0.85
CA ASN A 65 -15.91 23.88 -2.03
C ASN A 65 -15.29 25.27 -1.78
N GLY A 66 -14.35 25.37 -0.82
CA GLY A 66 -13.66 26.62 -0.51
C GLY A 66 -14.53 27.68 0.17
N ASN A 67 -15.74 27.32 0.62
CA ASN A 67 -16.72 28.25 1.19
C ASN A 67 -16.25 28.93 2.49
N SER A 68 -15.31 28.32 3.23
CA SER A 68 -14.70 28.96 4.41
C SER A 68 -13.27 28.47 4.64
N LYS A 69 -12.31 29.38 4.47
CA LYS A 69 -10.89 29.15 4.75
C LYS A 69 -10.60 28.90 6.24
N GLU A 70 -11.42 29.44 7.12
CA GLU A 70 -11.31 29.20 8.57
C GLU A 70 -11.72 27.77 8.91
N VAL A 71 -12.82 27.30 8.31
CA VAL A 71 -13.26 25.90 8.46
C VAL A 71 -12.21 24.95 7.88
N GLU A 72 -11.72 25.21 6.66
CA GLU A 72 -10.63 24.44 6.02
C GLU A 72 -9.41 24.30 6.94
N ARG A 73 -8.92 25.41 7.51
CA ARG A 73 -7.78 25.42 8.43
C ARG A 73 -8.06 24.64 9.71
N SER A 74 -9.23 24.84 10.32
CA SER A 74 -9.61 24.13 11.55
C SER A 74 -9.76 22.62 11.32
N THR A 75 -10.30 22.20 10.17
CA THR A 75 -10.42 20.80 9.78
C THR A 75 -9.06 20.15 9.55
N ASN A 76 -8.15 20.81 8.82
CA ASN A 76 -6.78 20.32 8.64
C ASN A 76 -6.04 20.21 9.98
N LEU A 77 -6.17 21.20 10.87
CA LEU A 77 -5.58 21.14 12.20
C LEU A 77 -6.12 19.94 12.99
N PHE A 78 -7.43 19.73 12.98
CA PHE A 78 -8.07 18.61 13.67
C PHE A 78 -7.59 17.25 13.13
N PHE A 79 -7.43 17.10 11.81
CA PHE A 79 -6.87 15.88 11.23
C PHE A 79 -5.43 15.64 11.66
N ASN A 80 -4.60 16.68 11.66
CA ASN A 80 -3.20 16.58 12.06
C ASN A 80 -3.04 16.27 13.55
N GLU A 81 -3.87 16.86 14.43
CA GLU A 81 -3.84 16.60 15.87
C GLU A 81 -4.31 15.18 16.22
N ASN A 82 -5.24 14.63 15.44
CA ASN A 82 -5.88 13.32 15.68
C ASN A 82 -5.52 12.30 14.58
N TRP A 83 -4.35 12.45 13.97
CA TRP A 83 -3.98 11.71 12.76
C TRP A 83 -4.05 10.20 12.95
N ARG A 84 -3.79 9.72 14.16
CA ARG A 84 -3.77 8.29 14.50
C ARG A 84 -5.18 7.71 14.40
N GLU A 85 -6.16 8.36 15.00
CA GLU A 85 -7.57 7.96 14.95
C GLU A 85 -8.09 7.95 13.51
N PHE A 86 -7.70 8.96 12.72
CA PHE A 86 -8.05 9.02 11.30
C PHE A 86 -7.41 7.89 10.50
N PHE A 87 -6.12 7.63 10.73
CA PHE A 87 -5.42 6.53 10.07
C PHE A 87 -6.05 5.18 10.42
N GLU A 88 -6.37 4.93 11.69
CA GLU A 88 -7.02 3.68 12.12
C GLU A 88 -8.42 3.53 11.52
N ALA A 89 -9.21 4.60 11.46
CA ALA A 89 -10.54 4.57 10.86
C ALA A 89 -10.50 4.25 9.36
N LEU A 90 -9.47 4.75 8.65
CA LEU A 90 -9.28 4.56 7.21
C LEU A 90 -8.38 3.37 6.87
N ARG A 91 -7.77 2.72 7.86
CA ARG A 91 -6.77 1.65 7.69
C ARG A 91 -7.22 0.57 6.70
N PRO A 92 -8.46 0.02 6.76
CA PRO A 92 -8.86 -1.01 5.81
C PRO A 92 -8.77 -0.56 4.35
N LEU A 93 -9.26 0.66 4.06
CA LEU A 93 -9.25 1.25 2.72
C LEU A 93 -7.83 1.58 2.25
N ILE A 94 -7.02 2.18 3.13
CA ILE A 94 -5.61 2.50 2.85
C ILE A 94 -4.83 1.22 2.54
N THR A 95 -4.96 0.21 3.40
CA THR A 95 -4.27 -1.07 3.22
C THR A 95 -4.69 -1.76 1.93
N GLU A 96 -5.99 -1.83 1.62
CA GLU A 96 -6.47 -2.45 0.39
C GLU A 96 -5.94 -1.73 -0.86
N THR A 97 -5.96 -0.40 -0.85
CA THR A 97 -5.47 0.42 -1.97
C THR A 97 -3.97 0.19 -2.17
N VAL A 98 -3.18 0.29 -1.10
CA VAL A 98 -1.72 0.10 -1.16
C VAL A 98 -1.36 -1.33 -1.56
N GLU A 99 -2.02 -2.36 -0.99
CA GLU A 99 -1.80 -3.76 -1.35
C GLU A 99 -2.09 -4.02 -2.83
N THR A 100 -3.20 -3.49 -3.35
CA THR A 100 -3.59 -3.70 -4.75
C THR A 100 -2.62 -3.01 -5.70
N THR A 101 -2.32 -1.73 -5.46
CA THR A 101 -1.37 -0.97 -6.29
C THR A 101 0.04 -1.58 -6.25
N MET A 102 0.53 -1.96 -5.07
CA MET A 102 1.85 -2.60 -4.96
C MET A 102 1.89 -3.97 -5.62
N LEU A 103 0.83 -4.78 -5.51
CA LEU A 103 0.76 -6.07 -6.18
C LEU A 103 0.88 -5.91 -7.70
N GLU A 104 0.17 -4.96 -8.29
CA GLU A 104 0.25 -4.67 -9.73
C GLU A 104 1.66 -4.24 -10.16
N ILE A 105 2.32 -3.38 -9.38
CA ILE A 105 3.69 -2.93 -9.65
C ILE A 105 4.64 -4.12 -9.59
N LEU A 106 4.58 -4.93 -8.53
CA LEU A 106 5.45 -6.10 -8.38
C LEU A 106 5.23 -7.12 -9.50
N GLN A 107 3.97 -7.40 -9.88
CA GLN A 107 3.67 -8.28 -11.00
C GLN A 107 4.30 -7.80 -12.31
N LYS A 108 4.16 -6.52 -12.63
CA LYS A 108 4.77 -5.93 -13.84
C LYS A 108 6.29 -6.05 -13.83
N VAL A 109 6.95 -5.68 -12.72
CA VAL A 109 8.41 -5.71 -12.61
C VAL A 109 8.93 -7.16 -12.71
N PHE A 110 8.37 -8.08 -11.94
CA PHE A 110 8.86 -9.46 -11.85
C PHE A 110 8.50 -10.33 -13.07
N HIS A 111 7.58 -9.89 -13.93
CA HIS A 111 7.33 -10.52 -15.23
C HIS A 111 8.27 -10.04 -16.33
N LEU A 112 8.98 -8.93 -16.13
CA LEU A 112 9.89 -8.33 -17.11
C LEU A 112 11.36 -8.70 -16.86
N ILE A 113 11.74 -8.91 -15.60
CA ILE A 113 13.12 -9.18 -15.20
C ILE A 113 13.27 -10.64 -14.76
N PRO A 114 14.19 -11.43 -15.37
CA PRO A 114 14.43 -12.80 -14.96
C PRO A 114 14.83 -12.91 -13.47
N ALA A 115 14.38 -13.98 -12.82
CA ALA A 115 14.53 -14.20 -11.38
C ALA A 115 15.99 -14.19 -10.91
N ASN A 116 16.91 -14.67 -11.76
CA ASN A 116 18.33 -14.75 -11.45
C ASN A 116 19.04 -13.38 -11.37
N PHE A 117 18.42 -12.30 -11.85
CA PHE A 117 18.93 -10.94 -11.63
C PHE A 117 18.71 -10.47 -10.18
N PHE A 118 17.72 -11.03 -9.48
CA PHE A 118 17.44 -10.70 -8.09
C PHE A 118 18.12 -11.65 -7.11
N VAL A 119 18.20 -12.95 -7.48
CA VAL A 119 18.80 -14.01 -6.66
C VAL A 119 19.59 -14.94 -7.59
N GLU A 120 20.91 -14.86 -7.55
CA GLU A 120 21.81 -15.51 -8.53
C GLU A 120 21.62 -17.03 -8.61
N ASP A 121 21.46 -17.70 -7.47
CA ASP A 121 21.37 -19.16 -7.34
C ASP A 121 19.93 -19.69 -7.32
N ILE A 122 18.97 -18.90 -7.82
CA ILE A 122 17.56 -19.31 -7.87
C ILE A 122 17.38 -20.54 -8.79
N PRO A 123 16.74 -21.63 -8.34
CA PRO A 123 16.49 -22.79 -9.19
C PRO A 123 15.44 -22.47 -10.24
N THR A 124 15.40 -23.26 -11.31
CA THR A 124 14.27 -23.24 -12.25
C THR A 124 12.99 -23.71 -11.57
N SER A 125 11.84 -23.32 -12.11
CA SER A 125 10.53 -23.81 -11.65
C SER A 125 10.43 -25.34 -11.70
N THR A 126 11.09 -25.97 -12.67
CA THR A 126 11.12 -27.42 -12.82
C THR A 126 11.93 -28.10 -11.70
N GLU A 127 13.12 -27.59 -11.40
CA GLU A 127 13.96 -28.12 -10.31
C GLU A 127 13.32 -27.94 -8.94
N LEU A 128 12.70 -26.77 -8.70
CA LEU A 128 12.07 -26.45 -7.43
C LEU A 128 10.85 -27.33 -7.16
N TYR A 129 9.98 -27.55 -8.15
CA TYR A 129 8.70 -28.24 -7.95
C TYR A 129 8.74 -29.76 -8.19
N LYS A 130 9.73 -30.30 -8.91
CA LYS A 130 9.85 -31.76 -9.11
C LYS A 130 10.17 -32.53 -7.82
N LYS A 131 10.82 -31.91 -6.82
CA LYS A 131 11.14 -32.55 -5.53
C LYS A 131 9.93 -32.96 -4.69
N GLY A 132 8.71 -32.55 -5.04
CA GLY A 132 7.48 -32.89 -4.31
C GLY A 132 6.74 -34.16 -4.75
N LYS A 133 7.20 -34.87 -5.80
CA LYS A 133 6.50 -36.04 -6.38
C LYS A 133 7.12 -37.40 -6.08
N GLN A 134 8.12 -37.50 -5.19
CA GLN A 134 8.60 -38.79 -4.68
C GLN A 134 7.79 -39.17 -3.44
N LYS A 135 6.68 -39.88 -3.65
CA LYS A 135 6.05 -40.80 -2.70
C LYS A 135 5.61 -42.05 -3.45
#